data_AF-A0A936PL64-F1
#
_entry.id   AF-A0A936PL64-F1
#
_cell.length_a   1.000
_cell.length_b   1.000
_cell.length_c   1.000
_cell.angle_alpha   90.00
_cell.angle_beta   90.00
_cell.angle_gamma   90.00
#
_symmetry.space_group_name_H-M   'P 1'
#
loop_
_entity.id
_entity.type
_entity.pdbx_description
1 polymer ?
#
loop_
_entity_poly.entity_id
_entity_poly.type
_entity_poly.pdbx_seq_one_letter_code
_entity_poly.pdbx_strand_id
1 'polypeptide(L)' 'MTKAELQKLKSQLPKHYAKQIKARTGKSYSSIFKTFHENSDLIVIEVVDAALEILEEEKAKESARSQKLAQLC' A
#
# COMPACT_ATOMS: atom_id res chain seq x y z
N MET A 1 -11.77 -7.70 8.01
CA MET A 1 -11.91 -6.32 7.49
C MET A 1 -13.28 -6.17 6.82
N THR A 2 -13.97 -5.07 7.08
CA THR A 2 -15.23 -4.73 6.43
C THR A 2 -14.98 -4.10 5.04
N LYS A 3 -15.97 -4.19 4.15
CA LYS A 3 -15.91 -3.60 2.80
C LYS A 3 -15.58 -2.10 2.81
N ALA A 4 -16.00 -1.38 3.86
CA ALA A 4 -15.73 0.04 4.06
C ALA A 4 -14.25 0.32 4.38
N GLU A 5 -13.63 -0.51 5.22
CA GLU A 5 -12.20 -0.42 5.54
C GLU A 5 -11.34 -0.65 4.30
N LEU A 6 -11.72 -1.61 3.47
CA LEU A 6 -11.03 -1.90 2.21
C LEU A 6 -11.12 -0.77 1.19
N GLN A 7 -12.27 -0.11 1.08
CA GLN A 7 -12.42 1.07 0.23
C GLN A 7 -11.58 2.25 0.72
N LYS A 8 -11.49 2.44 2.04
CA LYS A 8 -10.65 3.49 2.65
C LYS A 8 -9.17 3.21 2.43
N LEU A 9 -8.76 1.95 2.52
CA LEU A 9 -7.39 1.53 2.20
C LEU A 9 -7.08 1.77 0.71
N LYS A 10 -8.02 1.42 -0.17
CA LYS A 10 -7.91 1.65 -1.62
C LYS A 10 -7.73 3.12 -1.98
N SER A 11 -8.44 4.03 -1.30
CA SER A 11 -8.31 5.47 -1.59
C SER A 11 -7.00 6.06 -1.04
N GLN A 12 -6.43 5.45 -0.01
CA GLN A 12 -5.14 5.83 0.56
C GLN A 12 -3.94 5.24 -0.17
N LEU A 13 -4.16 4.24 -1.05
CA LEU A 13 -3.12 3.66 -1.89
C LEU A 13 -3.05 4.38 -3.23
N PRO A 14 -2.18 5.39 -3.39
CA PRO A 14 -2.01 6.05 -4.66
C PRO A 14 -1.52 5.04 -5.72
N LYS A 15 -1.98 5.25 -6.96
CA LYS A 15 -1.76 4.34 -8.10
C LYS A 15 -0.28 4.01 -8.35
N HIS A 16 0.67 4.79 -7.84
CA HIS A 16 2.10 4.50 -7.98
C HIS A 16 2.58 3.33 -7.11
N TYR A 17 1.90 3.01 -6.01
CA TYR A 17 2.26 1.86 -5.17
C TYR A 17 1.85 0.52 -5.76
N ALA A 18 0.92 0.51 -6.72
CA ALA A 18 0.54 -0.67 -7.50
C ALA A 18 1.75 -1.44 -8.07
N LYS A 19 2.75 -0.69 -8.57
CA LYS A 19 3.97 -1.26 -9.15
C LYS A 19 4.89 -1.83 -8.07
N GLN A 20 4.96 -1.17 -6.91
CA GLN A 20 5.79 -1.60 -5.78
C GLN A 20 5.19 -2.82 -5.07
N ILE A 21 3.89 -2.85 -4.84
CA ILE A 21 3.17 -4.00 -4.28
C ILE A 21 3.34 -5.21 -5.20
N LYS A 22 3.19 -5.03 -6.52
CA LYS A 22 3.46 -6.10 -7.50
C LYS A 22 4.91 -6.59 -7.44
N ALA A 23 5.87 -5.69 -7.24
CA ALA A 23 7.28 -6.07 -7.13
C ALA A 23 7.55 -6.90 -5.85
N ARG A 24 6.89 -6.59 -4.73
CA ARG A 24 7.05 -7.34 -3.46
C ARG A 24 6.30 -8.67 -3.45
N THR A 25 5.06 -8.66 -3.92
CA THR A 25 4.13 -9.80 -3.77
C THR A 25 4.01 -10.66 -5.02
N GLY A 26 4.55 -10.22 -6.17
CA GLY A 26 4.33 -10.82 -7.48
C GLY A 26 2.94 -10.59 -8.06
N LYS A 27 2.01 -9.99 -7.31
CA LYS A 27 0.58 -9.90 -7.65
C LYS A 27 0.25 -8.55 -8.28
N SER A 28 -0.45 -8.57 -9.42
CA SER A 28 -0.81 -7.33 -10.12
C SER A 28 -1.89 -6.54 -9.37
N TYR A 29 -1.85 -5.21 -9.41
CA TYR A 29 -2.85 -4.34 -8.78
C TYR A 29 -4.28 -4.58 -9.28
N SER A 30 -4.43 -4.98 -10.56
CA SER A 30 -5.71 -5.41 -11.14
C SER A 30 -6.20 -6.73 -10.50
N SER A 31 -5.26 -7.62 -10.21
CA SER A 31 -5.50 -8.87 -9.47
C SER A 31 -5.86 -8.55 -8.03
N ILE A 32 -5.23 -7.55 -7.40
CA ILE A 32 -5.50 -7.12 -6.01
C ILE A 32 -6.97 -6.71 -5.81
N PHE A 33 -7.52 -5.90 -6.72
CA PHE A 33 -8.94 -5.53 -6.67
C PHE A 33 -9.88 -6.66 -7.10
N LYS A 34 -9.43 -7.57 -7.94
CA LYS A 34 -10.16 -8.80 -8.22
C LYS A 34 -10.10 -9.78 -7.04
N THR A 35 -9.02 -9.85 -6.28
CA THR A 35 -8.86 -10.71 -5.10
C THR A 35 -9.62 -10.19 -3.89
N PHE A 36 -9.98 -8.91 -3.84
CA PHE A 36 -11.02 -8.45 -2.90
C PHE A 36 -12.43 -8.96 -3.26
N HIS A 37 -12.62 -9.48 -4.47
CA HIS A 37 -13.85 -10.10 -4.95
C HIS A 37 -13.74 -11.62 -5.14
N GLU A 38 -12.53 -12.18 -5.23
CA GLU A 38 -12.26 -13.63 -5.27
C GLU A 38 -11.88 -14.08 -3.85
N ASN A 39 -12.67 -15.02 -3.30
CA ASN A 39 -12.72 -15.44 -1.89
C ASN A 39 -11.44 -16.08 -1.29
N SER A 40 -10.25 -15.52 -1.52
CA SER A 40 -9.00 -15.98 -0.91
C SER A 40 -8.46 -14.94 0.06
N ASP A 41 -8.87 -15.06 1.32
CA ASP A 41 -8.50 -14.14 2.41
C ASP A 41 -6.98 -14.04 2.59
N LEU A 42 -6.24 -15.13 2.36
CA LEU A 42 -4.77 -15.15 2.45
C LEU A 42 -4.11 -14.21 1.43
N ILE A 43 -4.62 -14.19 0.19
CA ILE A 43 -4.07 -13.34 -0.86
C ILE A 43 -4.35 -11.87 -0.57
N VAL A 44 -5.53 -11.59 -0.01
CA VAL A 44 -5.93 -10.25 0.43
C VAL A 44 -5.01 -9.75 1.55
N ILE A 45 -4.73 -10.58 2.56
CA ILE A 45 -3.87 -10.22 3.69
C ILE A 45 -2.45 -9.86 3.21
N GLU A 46 -1.80 -10.72 2.43
CA GLU A 46 -0.43 -10.48 1.96
C GLU A 46 -0.28 -9.17 1.17
N VAL A 47 -1.30 -8.83 0.40
CA VAL A 47 -1.33 -7.60 -0.39
C VAL A 47 -1.54 -6.37 0.48
N VAL A 48 -2.42 -6.46 1.48
CA VAL A 48 -2.68 -5.38 2.44
C VAL A 48 -1.45 -5.13 3.29
N ASP A 49 -0.78 -6.18 3.75
CA ASP A 49 0.45 -6.07 4.54
C ASP A 49 1.56 -5.39 3.73
N ALA A 50 1.80 -5.83 2.49
CA ALA A 50 2.77 -5.19 1.60
C ALA A 50 2.43 -3.71 1.31
N ALA A 51 1.14 -3.39 1.20
CA ALA A 51 0.67 -2.03 1.02
C ALA A 51 0.91 -1.15 2.25
N LEU A 52 0.71 -1.69 3.46
CA LEU A 52 0.97 -1.00 4.73
C LEU A 52 2.46 -0.74 4.92
N GLU A 53 3.32 -1.74 4.67
CA GLU A 53 4.78 -1.57 4.75
C GLU A 53 5.29 -0.45 3.84
N ILE A 54 4.83 -0.42 2.59
CA ILE A 54 5.22 0.63 1.63
C ILE A 54 4.77 2.01 2.14
N LEU A 55 3.58 2.10 2.70
CA LEU A 55 3.04 3.36 3.22
C LEU A 55 3.84 3.86 4.44
N GLU A 56 4.27 2.95 5.32
CA GLU A 56 5.16 3.28 6.45
C GLU A 56 6.55 3.72 5.98
N GLU A 57 7.14 3.04 5.01
CA GLU A 57 8.43 3.41 4.45
C GLU A 57 8.40 4.80 3.80
N GLU A 58 7.34 5.12 3.07
CA GLU A 58 7.21 6.43 2.42
C GLU A 58 6.97 7.53 3.45
N LYS A 59 6.18 7.29 4.50
CA LYS A 59 6.06 8.22 5.64
C LYS A 59 7.41 8.45 6.32
N ALA A 60 8.19 7.39 6.52
CA ALA A 60 9.52 7.51 7.12
C ALA A 60 10.47 8.35 6.22
N LYS A 61 10.45 8.12 4.90
CA LYS A 61 11.22 8.93 3.95
C LYS A 61 10.78 10.39 3.92
N GLU A 62 9.48 10.65 3.95
CA GLU A 62 8.92 12.01 3.95
C GLU A 62 9.27 12.75 5.26
N SER A 63 9.20 12.06 6.39
CA SER A 63 9.64 12.58 7.69
C SER A 63 11.14 12.91 7.68
N ALA A 64 11.98 12.00 7.21
CA ALA A 64 13.42 12.23 7.08
C ALA A 64 13.75 13.38 6.11
N ARG A 65 13.01 13.49 5.01
CA ARG A 65 13.15 14.60 4.05
C ARG A 65 12.76 15.94 4.69
N SER A 66 11.67 15.95 5.46
CA SER A 66 11.20 17.13 6.17
C SER A 66 12.20 17.59 7.24
N GLN A 67 12.80 16.66 7.98
CA GLN A 67 13.86 16.96 8.95
C GLN A 67 15.12 17.53 8.28
N LYS A 68 15.54 16.95 7.14
CA LYS A 68 16.68 17.47 6.37
C LYS A 68 16.41 18.87 5.80
N LEU A 69 15.18 19.13 5.34
CA LEU A 69 14.79 20.47 4.87
C LEU A 69 14.78 21.48 6.02
N ALA A 70 14.31 21.10 7.21
CA ALA A 70 14.33 21.96 8.39
C ALA A 70 15.76 22.28 8.88
N GLN A 71 16.77 21.46 8.54
CA GLN A 71 18.17 21.74 8.83
C GLN A 71 18.85 22.64 7.78
N LEU A 72 18.23 22.82 6.61
CA LEU A 72 18.73 23.64 5.51
C LEU A 72 18.13 25.06 5.49
N CYS A 73 17.06 25.29 6.25
CA CYS A 73 16.42 26.60 6.46
C CYS A 73 16.90 27.22 7.77
#